data_AF-W6RS41-F1
#
_entry.id   AF-W6RS41-F1
#
_cell.length_a   1.000
_cell.length_b   1.000
_cell.length_c   1.000
_cell.angle_alpha   90.00
_cell.angle_beta   90.00
_cell.angle_gamma   90.00
#
_symmetry.space_group_name_H-M   'P 1'
#
loop_
_entity.id
_entity.type
_entity.pdbx_description
1 polymer ?
#
loop_
_entity_poly.entity_id
_entity_poly.type
_entity_poly.pdbx_seq_one_letter_code
_entity_poly.pdbx_strand_id
1 'polypeptide(L)'
;MAAALYRDYIVDLKARIDDLHANAERYQTYALTMELLAQKNLVSYSAKKAKGLTEGLSYRRDFTTGQAVQMQQQGAYPLFAGFFNLGQFLAFTGQGREQDAKQFAELLTDNWQYPTCAVHFVFRQKGQPKTLSTRMHFVGLNGEAETAAYEQKAHRAGSMVQHRPFSSNLFWEWK
;
A
#
# COMPACT_ATOMS: atom_id res chain seq x y z
N MET A 1 -17.36 -16.73 4.38
CA MET A 1 -17.54 -15.26 4.39
C MET A 1 -16.59 -14.69 3.34
N ALA A 2 -17.09 -13.82 2.45
CA ALA A 2 -16.29 -13.18 1.40
C ALA A 2 -15.45 -12.02 1.97
N ALA A 3 -14.35 -11.66 1.32
CA ALA A 3 -13.55 -10.52 1.74
C ALA A 3 -14.22 -9.19 1.36
N ALA A 4 -13.88 -8.12 2.09
CA ALA A 4 -14.35 -6.78 1.81
C ALA A 4 -13.57 -6.17 0.64
N LEU A 5 -14.29 -5.56 -0.30
CA LEU A 5 -13.72 -4.86 -1.44
C LEU A 5 -13.24 -3.45 -1.03
N TYR A 6 -12.12 -3.00 -1.61
CA TYR A 6 -11.43 -1.75 -1.26
C TYR A 6 -11.26 -0.76 -2.42
N ARG A 7 -11.91 -0.98 -3.57
CA ARG A 7 -11.78 -0.07 -4.73
C ARG A 7 -12.07 1.40 -4.41
N ASP A 8 -13.18 1.67 -3.73
CA ASP A 8 -13.58 3.00 -3.26
C ASP A 8 -12.49 3.62 -2.36
N TYR A 9 -11.98 2.85 -1.41
CA TYR A 9 -10.94 3.27 -0.49
C TYR A 9 -9.64 3.64 -1.21
N ILE A 10 -9.25 2.85 -2.21
CA ILE A 10 -8.03 3.08 -2.99
C ILE A 10 -8.18 4.32 -3.86
N VAL A 11 -9.35 4.57 -4.44
CA VAL A 11 -9.62 5.81 -5.18
C VAL A 11 -9.43 7.03 -4.28
N ASP A 12 -9.99 7.02 -3.08
CA ASP A 12 -9.83 8.11 -2.11
C ASP A 12 -8.39 8.25 -1.62
N LEU A 13 -7.71 7.15 -1.34
CA LEU A 13 -6.30 7.13 -0.93
C LEU A 13 -5.41 7.71 -2.03
N LYS A 14 -5.59 7.28 -3.27
CA LYS A 14 -4.84 7.78 -4.43
C LYS A 14 -5.06 9.27 -4.60
N ALA A 15 -6.31 9.75 -4.54
CA ALA A 15 -6.62 11.18 -4.66
C ALA A 15 -5.90 12.02 -3.58
N ARG A 16 -5.80 11.50 -2.35
CA ARG A 16 -5.06 12.18 -1.26
C ARG A 16 -3.56 12.17 -1.46
N ILE A 17 -3.00 11.11 -2.04
CA ILE A 17 -1.57 11.04 -2.36
C ILE A 17 -1.25 11.97 -3.55
N ASP A 18 -2.10 12.01 -4.57
CA ASP A 18 -1.98 12.95 -5.69
C ASP A 18 -2.05 14.41 -5.20
N ASP A 19 -2.99 14.76 -4.31
CA ASP A 19 -3.08 16.09 -3.70
C ASP A 19 -1.83 16.42 -2.87
N LEU A 20 -1.29 15.45 -2.14
CA LEU A 20 -0.04 15.62 -1.40
C LEU A 20 1.13 15.99 -2.32
N HIS A 21 1.22 15.36 -3.49
CA HIS A 21 2.26 15.63 -4.48
C HIS A 21 2.09 16.98 -5.17
N ALA A 22 0.85 17.34 -5.51
CA ALA A 22 0.54 18.59 -6.19
C ALA A 22 0.58 19.81 -5.26
N ASN A 23 0.16 19.64 -4.01
CA ASN A 23 -0.13 20.72 -3.06
C ASN A 23 0.50 20.46 -1.67
N ALA A 24 1.77 20.05 -1.64
CA ALA A 24 2.49 19.71 -0.40
C ALA A 24 2.54 20.85 0.63
N GLU A 25 2.35 22.09 0.21
CA GLU A 25 2.25 23.29 1.04
C GLU A 25 0.96 23.36 1.87
N ARG A 26 -0.12 22.69 1.45
CA ARG A 26 -1.37 22.58 2.25
C ARG A 26 -1.20 21.71 3.49
N TYR A 27 -0.18 20.86 3.49
CA TYR A 27 0.11 19.96 4.59
C TYR A 27 1.07 20.61 5.59
N GLN A 28 0.67 20.63 6.86
CA GLN A 28 1.50 21.07 7.96
C GLN A 28 2.60 20.04 8.26
N THR A 29 2.21 18.77 8.36
CA THR A 29 3.10 17.62 8.51
C THR A 29 2.56 16.44 7.72
N TYR A 30 3.46 15.58 7.25
CA TYR A 30 3.09 14.28 6.71
C TYR A 30 4.23 13.28 6.79
N ALA A 31 3.87 11.99 6.77
CA ALA A 31 4.76 10.87 6.57
C ALA A 31 4.01 9.84 5.72
N LEU A 32 4.49 9.59 4.51
CA LEU A 32 3.98 8.61 3.57
C LEU A 32 5.09 7.57 3.35
N THR A 33 4.77 6.31 3.58
CA THR A 33 5.59 5.17 3.19
C THR A 33 4.71 4.23 2.37
N MET A 34 5.21 3.84 1.20
CA MET A 34 4.57 2.85 0.34
C MET A 34 5.59 1.82 -0.09
N GLU A 35 5.19 0.55 -0.10
CA GLU A 35 6.03 -0.55 -0.56
C GLU A 35 5.23 -1.42 -1.51
N LEU A 36 5.69 -1.55 -2.75
CA LEU A 36 5.04 -2.28 -3.82
C LEU A 36 5.85 -3.53 -4.16
N LEU A 37 5.23 -4.70 -4.02
CA LEU A 37 5.74 -5.96 -4.52
C LEU A 37 5.06 -6.26 -5.85
N ALA A 38 5.82 -6.26 -6.94
CA ALA A 38 5.34 -6.58 -8.28
C ALA A 38 6.49 -7.08 -9.15
N GLN A 39 6.23 -8.05 -10.04
CA GLN A 39 7.21 -8.52 -11.03
C GLN A 39 8.57 -8.88 -10.41
N LYS A 40 8.59 -9.58 -9.28
CA LYS A 40 9.83 -9.96 -8.53
C LYS A 40 10.65 -8.77 -8.05
N ASN A 41 10.04 -7.59 -7.91
CA ASN A 41 10.66 -6.39 -7.36
C ASN A 41 9.90 -5.91 -6.13
N LEU A 42 10.64 -5.39 -5.16
CA LEU A 42 10.13 -4.50 -4.10
C LEU A 42 10.53 -3.07 -4.45
N VAL A 43 9.54 -2.20 -4.63
CA VAL A 43 9.75 -0.76 -4.77
C VAL A 43 9.29 -0.10 -3.47
N SER A 44 10.19 0.59 -2.78
CA SER A 44 9.87 1.35 -1.59
C SER A 44 9.90 2.84 -1.92
N TYR A 45 8.90 3.57 -1.45
CA TYR A 45 8.75 5.02 -1.58
C TYR A 45 8.49 5.60 -0.20
N SER A 46 9.24 6.64 0.19
CA SER A 46 8.95 7.41 1.38
C SER A 46 9.00 8.90 1.09
N ALA A 47 8.07 9.65 1.68
CA ALA A 47 8.05 11.10 1.68
C ALA A 47 7.61 11.61 3.05
N LYS A 48 8.31 12.61 3.56
CA LYS A 48 8.06 13.14 4.90
C LYS A 48 8.23 14.64 4.91
N LYS A 49 7.33 15.32 5.60
CA LYS A 49 7.47 16.74 5.94
C LYS A 49 7.30 16.94 7.42
N ALA A 50 8.33 17.49 8.05
CA ALA A 50 8.33 17.84 9.46
C ALA A 50 9.13 19.12 9.68
N LYS A 51 8.61 20.03 10.52
CA LYS A 51 9.29 21.30 10.86
C LYS A 51 9.75 22.12 9.64
N GLY A 52 8.99 22.08 8.54
CA GLY A 52 9.30 22.80 7.30
C GLY A 52 10.31 22.11 6.38
N LEU A 53 10.98 21.04 6.83
CA LEU A 53 11.86 20.23 6.00
C LEU A 53 11.06 19.14 5.29
N THR A 54 11.35 18.94 4.01
CA THR A 54 10.79 17.86 3.20
C THR A 54 11.90 16.90 2.81
N GLU A 55 11.69 15.63 3.09
CA GLU A 55 12.62 14.54 2.81
C GLU A 55 11.90 13.46 2.02
N GLY A 56 12.65 12.74 1.20
CA GLY A 56 12.08 11.65 0.42
C GLY A 56 13.15 10.71 -0.11
N LEU A 57 12.85 9.42 -0.08
CA LEU A 57 13.74 8.38 -0.58
C LEU A 57 12.93 7.35 -1.37
N SER A 58 13.58 6.72 -2.33
CA SER A 58 12.99 5.59 -3.03
C SER A 58 14.06 4.58 -3.38
N TYR A 59 13.70 3.31 -3.29
CA TYR A 59 14.59 2.19 -3.57
C TYR A 59 13.83 1.13 -4.36
N ARG A 60 14.55 0.41 -5.21
CA ARG A 60 14.06 -0.83 -5.82
C ARG A 60 15.00 -1.95 -5.45
N ARG A 61 14.45 -3.03 -4.94
CA ARG A 61 15.14 -4.28 -4.70
C ARG A 61 14.59 -5.33 -5.65
N ASP A 62 15.48 -5.94 -6.42
CA ASP A 62 15.17 -7.05 -7.31
C ASP A 62 15.39 -8.37 -6.57
N PHE A 63 14.37 -9.22 -6.49
CA PHE A 63 14.46 -10.53 -5.83
C PHE A 63 15.14 -11.60 -6.68
N THR A 64 15.38 -11.35 -7.96
CA THR A 64 16.12 -12.26 -8.85
C THR A 64 17.63 -12.10 -8.69
N THR A 65 18.11 -10.86 -8.54
CA THR A 65 19.54 -10.54 -8.38
C THR A 65 19.93 -10.24 -6.93
N GLY A 66 18.95 -9.95 -6.06
CA GLY A 66 19.16 -9.53 -4.68
C GLY A 66 19.65 -8.08 -4.53
N GLN A 67 19.87 -7.37 -5.65
CA GLN A 67 20.43 -6.02 -5.64
C GLN A 67 19.39 -4.96 -5.26
N ALA A 68 19.82 -3.97 -4.49
CA ALA A 68 19.03 -2.80 -4.14
C ALA A 68 19.65 -1.55 -4.77
N VAL A 69 18.84 -0.77 -5.49
CA VAL A 69 19.27 0.44 -6.19
C VAL A 69 18.39 1.60 -5.74
N GLN A 70 19.01 2.73 -5.40
CA GLN A 70 18.28 3.96 -5.10
C GLN A 70 17.66 4.53 -6.38
N MET A 71 16.43 5.03 -6.26
CA MET A 71 15.68 5.62 -7.36
C MET A 71 15.30 7.06 -7.05
N GLN A 72 15.12 7.85 -8.11
CA GLN A 72 14.47 9.15 -7.97
C GLN A 72 12.98 8.97 -7.70
N GLN A 73 12.44 9.78 -6.79
CA GLN A 73 11.03 9.71 -6.39
C GLN A 73 10.06 9.91 -7.57
N GLN A 74 10.42 10.79 -8.52
CA GLN A 74 9.64 11.06 -9.73
C GLN A 74 9.50 9.81 -10.62
N GLY A 75 10.50 8.92 -10.60
CA GLY A 75 10.45 7.64 -11.32
C GLY A 75 9.77 6.52 -10.54
N ALA A 76 9.71 6.62 -9.20
CA ALA A 76 9.09 5.60 -8.35
C ALA A 76 7.56 5.74 -8.28
N TYR A 77 7.04 6.95 -8.12
CA TYR A 77 5.59 7.18 -7.94
C TYR A 77 4.71 6.62 -9.07
N PRO A 78 5.06 6.74 -10.36
CA PRO A 78 4.26 6.17 -11.45
C PRO A 78 3.99 4.66 -11.30
N LEU A 79 4.89 3.90 -10.65
CA LEU A 79 4.69 2.47 -10.39
C LEU A 79 3.54 2.23 -9.40
N PHE A 80 3.46 3.05 -8.35
CA PHE A 80 2.35 3.01 -7.39
C PHE A 80 1.05 3.52 -8.01
N ALA A 81 1.11 4.58 -8.83
CA ALA A 81 -0.06 5.06 -9.56
C ALA A 81 -0.62 3.99 -10.50
N GLY A 82 0.24 3.21 -11.17
CA GLY A 82 -0.17 2.04 -11.95
C GLY A 82 -0.89 0.98 -11.12
N PHE A 83 -0.36 0.66 -9.93
CA PHE A 83 -1.04 -0.23 -8.99
C PHE A 83 -2.41 0.30 -8.55
N PHE A 84 -2.54 1.57 -8.20
CA PHE A 84 -3.81 2.16 -7.75
C PHE A 84 -4.88 2.27 -8.86
N ASN A 85 -4.49 2.10 -10.13
CA ASN A 85 -5.42 2.10 -11.26
C ASN A 85 -5.96 0.70 -11.61
N LEU A 86 -5.61 -0.34 -10.84
CA LEU A 86 -6.19 -1.68 -11.00
C LEU A 86 -7.69 -1.70 -10.67
N GLY A 87 -8.39 -2.73 -11.15
CA GLY A 87 -9.86 -2.76 -11.16
C GLY A 87 -10.50 -3.04 -9.80
N GLN A 88 -9.85 -3.84 -8.95
CA GLN A 88 -10.37 -4.22 -7.64
C GLN A 88 -9.23 -4.45 -6.63
N PHE A 89 -9.55 -4.31 -5.35
CA PHE A 89 -8.58 -4.49 -4.27
C PHE A 89 -9.20 -5.24 -3.10
N LEU A 90 -8.37 -6.06 -2.46
CA LEU A 90 -8.64 -6.67 -1.15
C LEU A 90 -7.56 -6.21 -0.16
N ALA A 91 -7.86 -6.26 1.14
CA ALA A 91 -6.91 -5.90 2.19
C ALA A 91 -6.60 -7.07 3.12
N PHE A 92 -5.37 -7.08 3.66
CA PHE A 92 -4.93 -8.08 4.63
C PHE A 92 -5.18 -7.62 6.07
N THR A 93 -5.54 -8.55 6.95
CA THR A 93 -5.71 -8.31 8.40
C THR A 93 -4.39 -8.19 9.14
N GLY A 94 -3.30 -8.70 8.55
CA GLY A 94 -1.99 -8.75 9.18
C GLY A 94 -1.72 -9.96 10.07
N GLN A 95 -2.68 -10.87 10.20
CA GLN A 95 -2.47 -12.14 10.89
C GLN A 95 -1.61 -13.08 10.03
N GLY A 96 -0.75 -13.88 10.68
CA GLY A 96 0.08 -14.89 10.00
C GLY A 96 1.35 -14.35 9.33
N ARG A 97 2.01 -13.33 9.91
CA ARG A 97 3.33 -12.89 9.43
C ARG A 97 4.31 -14.05 9.47
N GLU A 98 4.82 -14.42 8.30
CA GLU A 98 5.92 -15.36 8.17
C GLU A 98 7.24 -14.70 8.58
N GLN A 99 8.18 -15.51 9.07
CA GLN A 99 9.50 -15.04 9.52
C GLN A 99 10.44 -14.72 8.35
N ASP A 100 10.17 -15.25 7.16
CA ASP A 100 10.94 -15.01 5.93
C ASP A 100 10.22 -13.99 5.03
N ALA A 101 10.91 -12.88 4.73
CA ALA A 101 10.35 -11.78 3.93
C ALA A 101 10.11 -12.16 2.46
N LYS A 102 10.87 -13.11 1.90
CA LYS A 102 10.70 -13.58 0.51
C LYS A 102 9.51 -14.52 0.41
N GLN A 103 9.39 -15.48 1.34
CA GLN A 103 8.23 -16.38 1.38
C GLN A 103 6.94 -15.60 1.64
N PHE A 104 7.00 -14.62 2.54
CA PHE A 104 5.88 -13.71 2.76
C PHE A 104 5.52 -12.92 1.50
N ALA A 105 6.51 -12.39 0.76
CA ALA A 105 6.26 -11.70 -0.51
C ALA A 105 5.64 -12.61 -1.57
N GLU A 106 6.12 -13.84 -1.71
CA GLU A 106 5.57 -14.85 -2.63
C GLU A 106 4.14 -15.25 -2.24
N LEU A 107 3.85 -15.40 -0.94
CA LEU A 107 2.51 -15.69 -0.44
C LEU A 107 1.53 -14.55 -0.76
N LEU A 108 1.93 -13.30 -0.44
CA LEU A 108 1.13 -12.10 -0.68
C LEU A 108 0.86 -11.89 -2.16
N THR A 109 1.87 -12.10 -3.01
CA THR A 109 1.76 -11.86 -4.46
C THR A 109 1.24 -13.05 -5.24
N ASP A 110 0.96 -14.18 -4.58
CA ASP A 110 0.59 -15.43 -5.26
C ASP A 110 1.66 -15.87 -6.27
N ASN A 111 2.89 -16.01 -5.79
CA ASN A 111 4.03 -16.32 -6.63
C ASN A 111 4.22 -15.25 -7.73
N TRP A 112 4.09 -13.97 -7.36
CA TRP A 112 4.25 -12.79 -8.22
C TRP A 112 3.16 -12.59 -9.28
N GLN A 113 2.05 -13.31 -9.21
CA GLN A 113 0.91 -13.14 -10.11
C GLN A 113 0.15 -11.83 -9.86
N TYR A 114 -0.04 -11.45 -8.59
CA TYR A 114 -0.81 -10.26 -8.21
C TYR A 114 0.09 -9.27 -7.47
N PRO A 115 0.10 -7.99 -7.87
CA PRO A 115 0.88 -7.00 -7.15
C PRO A 115 0.27 -6.74 -5.77
N THR A 116 1.13 -6.46 -4.78
CA THR A 116 0.68 -6.08 -3.43
C THR A 116 1.35 -4.80 -2.99
N CYS A 117 0.61 -3.93 -2.31
CA CYS A 117 1.10 -2.65 -1.84
C CYS A 117 0.81 -2.46 -0.35
N ALA A 118 1.86 -2.25 0.43
CA ALA A 118 1.77 -1.75 1.79
C ALA A 118 1.74 -0.22 1.76
N VAL A 119 0.80 0.37 2.48
CA VAL A 119 0.68 1.83 2.62
C VAL A 119 0.61 2.19 4.09
N HIS A 120 1.44 3.14 4.48
CA HIS A 120 1.34 3.85 5.75
C HIS A 120 1.37 5.34 5.48
N PHE A 121 0.27 6.02 5.77
CA PHE A 121 0.14 7.45 5.51
C PHE A 121 -0.42 8.14 6.74
N VAL A 122 0.33 9.11 7.25
CA VAL A 122 -0.04 9.98 8.36
C VAL A 122 0.10 11.41 7.90
N PHE A 123 -0.91 12.25 8.12
CA PHE A 123 -0.81 13.65 7.75
C PHE A 123 -1.68 14.57 8.59
N ARG A 124 -1.31 15.85 8.59
CA ARG A 124 -2.09 16.94 9.13
C ARG A 124 -2.09 18.10 8.13
N GLN A 125 -3.28 18.49 7.68
CA GLN A 125 -3.44 19.69 6.85
C GLN A 125 -3.36 20.96 7.70
N LYS A 126 -2.90 22.06 7.10
CA LYS A 126 -2.90 23.37 7.75
C LYS A 126 -4.32 23.77 8.12
N GLY A 127 -4.50 24.34 9.31
CA GLY A 127 -5.81 24.73 9.83
C GLY A 127 -6.65 23.58 10.39
N GLN A 128 -6.29 22.32 10.16
CA GLN A 128 -6.99 21.18 10.75
C GLN A 128 -6.43 20.83 12.13
N PRO A 129 -7.28 20.62 13.15
CA PRO A 129 -6.82 20.23 14.48
C PRO A 129 -6.42 18.76 14.57
N LYS A 130 -6.97 17.90 13.70
CA LYS A 130 -6.78 16.45 13.73
C LYS A 130 -5.70 15.99 12.75
N THR A 131 -4.93 15.00 13.19
CA THR A 131 -4.04 14.21 12.33
C THR A 131 -4.82 13.00 11.83
N LEU A 132 -4.81 12.79 10.52
CA LEU A 132 -5.40 11.60 9.90
C LEU A 132 -4.32 10.55 9.65
N SER A 133 -4.67 9.28 9.78
CA SER A 133 -3.75 8.19 9.49
C SER A 133 -4.44 6.94 8.93
N THR A 134 -3.71 6.21 8.09
CA THR A 134 -4.05 4.85 7.64
C THR A 134 -2.80 3.99 7.63
N ARG A 135 -2.97 2.69 7.89
CA ARG A 135 -1.94 1.68 7.65
C ARG A 135 -2.61 0.42 7.15
N MET A 136 -2.38 0.05 5.90
CA MET A 136 -3.07 -1.07 5.25
C MET A 136 -2.15 -1.78 4.25
N HIS A 137 -2.38 -3.07 4.03
CA HIS A 137 -1.75 -3.84 2.96
C HIS A 137 -2.83 -4.28 1.99
N PHE A 138 -2.61 -4.03 0.71
CA PHE A 138 -3.56 -4.31 -0.35
C PHE A 138 -2.98 -5.28 -1.37
N VAL A 139 -3.85 -6.10 -1.95
CA VAL A 139 -3.57 -6.79 -3.21
C VAL A 139 -4.40 -6.15 -4.32
N GLY A 140 -3.78 -5.95 -5.48
CA GLY A 140 -4.42 -5.39 -6.65
C GLY A 140 -4.84 -6.49 -7.62
N LEU A 141 -6.04 -6.36 -8.16
CA LEU A 141 -6.72 -7.34 -9.00
C LEU A 141 -7.36 -6.60 -10.19
N ASN A 142 -7.46 -7.24 -11.35
CA ASN A 142 -8.06 -6.62 -12.53
C ASN A 142 -9.59 -6.56 -12.48
N GLY A 143 -10.24 -7.41 -11.68
CA GLY A 143 -11.70 -7.43 -11.56
C GLY A 143 -12.25 -8.54 -10.67
N GLU A 144 -13.57 -8.73 -10.71
CA GLU A 144 -14.31 -9.65 -9.82
C GLU A 144 -13.92 -11.12 -10.01
N ALA A 145 -13.65 -11.56 -11.25
CA ALA A 145 -13.23 -12.93 -11.52
C ALA A 145 -11.88 -13.27 -10.85
N GLU A 146 -10.89 -12.37 -10.94
CA GLU A 146 -9.62 -12.51 -10.25
C GLU A 146 -9.79 -12.42 -8.73
N THR A 147 -10.72 -11.59 -8.26
CA THR A 147 -11.03 -11.46 -6.83
C THR A 147 -11.51 -12.80 -6.25
N ALA A 148 -12.48 -13.44 -6.90
CA ALA A 148 -12.98 -14.74 -6.49
C ALA A 148 -11.88 -15.82 -6.55
N ALA A 149 -11.09 -15.86 -7.63
CA ALA A 149 -9.98 -16.80 -7.77
C ALA A 149 -8.90 -16.60 -6.71
N TYR A 150 -8.62 -15.34 -6.36
CA TYR A 150 -7.63 -14.98 -5.35
C TYR A 150 -8.07 -15.39 -3.94
N GLU A 151 -9.34 -15.18 -3.59
CA GLU A 151 -9.92 -15.53 -2.28
C GLU A 151 -10.02 -17.04 -2.05
N GLN A 152 -10.33 -17.82 -3.09
CA GLN A 152 -10.54 -19.27 -2.99
C GLN A 152 -9.28 -20.06 -2.64
N LYS A 153 -8.08 -19.46 -2.70
CA LYS A 153 -6.84 -20.14 -2.33
C LYS A 153 -6.79 -20.37 -0.81
N ALA A 154 -6.65 -21.65 -0.42
CA ALA A 154 -6.81 -22.14 0.95
C ALA A 154 -6.03 -21.37 2.03
N HIS A 155 -4.85 -20.83 1.70
CA HIS A 155 -4.00 -20.08 2.64
C HIS A 155 -4.47 -18.62 2.91
N ARG A 156 -5.52 -18.16 2.20
CA ARG A 156 -6.03 -16.77 2.30
C ARG A 156 -7.34 -16.64 3.05
N ALA A 157 -8.05 -17.76 3.23
CA ALA A 157 -9.25 -17.82 4.02
C ALA A 157 -8.92 -17.51 5.49
N GLY A 158 -9.10 -16.24 5.90
CA GLY A 158 -8.84 -15.75 7.26
C GLY A 158 -7.77 -14.68 7.38
N SER A 159 -6.94 -14.46 6.34
CA SER A 159 -5.94 -13.37 6.32
C SER A 159 -6.44 -12.10 5.64
N MET A 160 -7.65 -12.15 5.06
CA MET A 160 -8.31 -11.01 4.42
C MET A 160 -9.29 -10.31 5.36
N VAL A 161 -9.40 -9.00 5.20
CA VAL A 161 -10.42 -8.21 5.89
C VAL A 161 -11.80 -8.61 5.39
N GLN A 162 -12.72 -8.90 6.31
CA GLN A 162 -14.11 -9.28 6.01
C GLN A 162 -15.09 -8.12 6.22
N HIS A 163 -14.76 -7.15 7.08
CA HIS A 163 -15.65 -6.06 7.47
C HIS A 163 -14.90 -4.73 7.50
N ARG A 164 -15.57 -3.69 6.99
CA ARG A 164 -15.08 -2.30 6.96
C ARG A 164 -15.97 -1.41 7.84
N PRO A 165 -15.42 -0.39 8.52
CA PRO A 165 -14.01 -0.05 8.57
C PRO A 165 -13.20 -1.06 9.40
N PHE A 166 -12.03 -1.44 8.89
CA PHE A 166 -11.13 -2.35 9.57
C PHE A 166 -10.17 -1.62 10.52
N SER A 167 -9.96 -2.20 11.69
CA SER A 167 -8.98 -1.72 12.65
C SER A 167 -8.41 -2.86 13.48
N SER A 168 -7.10 -2.83 13.68
CA SER A 168 -6.33 -3.71 14.55
C SER A 168 -5.11 -2.94 15.10
N ASN A 169 -4.31 -3.60 15.94
CA ASN A 169 -3.08 -3.02 16.47
C ASN A 169 -2.04 -2.69 15.37
N LEU A 170 -2.09 -3.38 14.22
CA LEU A 170 -1.09 -3.25 13.16
C LEU A 170 -1.61 -2.50 11.93
N PHE A 171 -2.90 -2.65 11.61
CA PHE A 171 -3.51 -2.13 10.40
C PHE A 171 -4.84 -1.46 10.71
N TRP A 172 -5.12 -0.33 10.07
CA TRP A 172 -6.34 0.44 10.25
C TRP A 172 -6.65 1.26 8.98
N GLU A 173 -7.94 1.33 8.65
CA GLU A 173 -8.47 2.34 7.73
C GLU A 173 -8.40 3.75 8.34
N TRP A 174 -8.62 4.78 7.52
CA TRP A 174 -8.61 6.19 7.93
C TRP A 174 -9.22 6.44 9.31
N LYS A 175 -8.41 7.01 10.21
CA LYS A 175 -8.80 7.50 11.54
C LYS A 175 -8.23 8.88 11.81
#